data_AF-A9UIF7-F1
#
_entry.id   AF-A9UIF7-F1
#
_cell.length_a   1.000
_cell.length_b   1.000
_cell.length_c   1.000
_cell.angle_alpha   90.00
_cell.angle_beta   90.00
_cell.angle_gamma   90.00
#
_symmetry.space_group_name_H-M   'P 1'
#
loop_
_entity.id
_entity.type
_entity.pdbx_description
1 polymer ?
#
loop_
_entity_poly.entity_id
_entity_poly.type
_entity_poly.pdbx_seq_one_letter_code
_entity_poly.pdbx_strand_id
1 'polypeptide(L)'
;DFVYQFMGQCYFTNGTERVRYVTRYIYNQEEYARFDSDWDEYRALTPLGRPAAEYWNSQKDILERTRAEVDRVCRNNYQVEAPFTWQRR
;
A
#
# COMPACT_ATOMS: atom_id res chain seq x y z
N ASP A 1 -7.99 -25.74 2.31
CA ASP A 1 -6.90 -24.78 2.61
C ASP A 1 -7.29 -23.38 2.22
N PHE A 2 -6.86 -22.39 3.01
CA PHE A 2 -7.05 -20.97 2.73
C PHE A 2 -5.71 -20.25 2.83
N VAL A 3 -5.53 -19.21 2.02
CA VAL A 3 -4.31 -18.39 2.03
C VAL A 3 -4.71 -16.93 2.24
N TYR A 4 -3.99 -16.23 3.09
CA TYR A 4 -4.15 -14.80 3.28
C TYR A 4 -2.84 -14.09 2.96
N GLN A 5 -2.90 -13.04 2.13
CA GLN A 5 -1.72 -12.31 1.70
C GLN A 5 -1.94 -10.81 1.89
N PHE A 6 -0.89 -10.15 2.37
CA PHE A 6 -0.77 -8.69 2.41
C PHE A 6 0.38 -8.28 1.49
N MET A 7 0.15 -7.30 0.63
CA MET A 7 1.21 -6.71 -0.21
C MET A 7 1.28 -5.20 0.01
N GLY A 8 2.43 -4.71 0.49
CA GLY A 8 2.77 -3.28 0.52
C GLY A 8 3.65 -2.94 -0.66
N GLN A 9 3.09 -2.27 -1.66
CA GLN A 9 3.76 -1.96 -2.93
C GLN A 9 4.05 -0.46 -3.03
N CYS A 10 5.21 -0.13 -3.58
CA CYS A 10 5.65 1.23 -3.87
C CYS A 10 6.01 1.35 -5.35
N TYR A 11 5.35 2.26 -6.05
CA TYR A 11 5.60 2.54 -7.46
C TYR A 11 6.30 3.89 -7.60
N PHE A 12 7.41 3.91 -8.33
CA PHE A 12 8.30 5.06 -8.47
C PHE A 12 8.38 5.48 -9.94
N THR A 13 8.12 6.77 -10.21
CA THR A 13 8.29 7.35 -11.55
C THR A 13 9.24 8.53 -11.47
N ASN A 14 10.21 8.59 -12.39
CA ASN A 14 11.30 9.59 -12.39
C ASN A 14 12.01 9.66 -11.03
N GLY A 15 12.57 8.53 -10.58
CA GLY A 15 13.15 8.43 -9.25
C GLY A 15 12.06 8.53 -8.18
N THR A 16 12.18 9.51 -7.29
CA THR A 16 11.16 9.77 -6.27
C THR A 16 10.26 10.96 -6.62
N GLU A 17 10.24 11.48 -7.85
CA GLU A 17 9.38 12.62 -8.18
C GLU A 17 7.90 12.31 -7.91
N ARG A 18 7.42 11.18 -8.46
CA ARG A 18 6.09 10.65 -8.18
C ARG A 18 6.21 9.27 -7.52
N VAL A 19 5.58 9.13 -6.36
CA VAL A 19 5.56 7.89 -5.57
C VAL A 19 4.11 7.54 -5.27
N ARG A 20 3.72 6.29 -5.57
CA ARG A 20 2.40 5.75 -5.24
C ARG A 20 2.54 4.55 -4.31
N TYR A 21 1.87 4.61 -3.18
CA TYR A 21 1.82 3.55 -2.19
C TYR A 21 0.49 2.78 -2.31
N VAL A 22 0.57 1.45 -2.35
CA VAL A 22 -0.60 0.58 -2.47
C VAL A 22 -0.48 -0.56 -1.46
N THR A 23 -1.46 -0.71 -0.57
CA THR A 23 -1.59 -1.93 0.25
C THR A 23 -2.71 -2.78 -0.29
N ARG A 24 -2.45 -4.06 -0.56
CA ARG A 24 -3.44 -5.02 -1.06
C ARG A 24 -3.70 -6.11 -0.03
N TYR A 25 -4.96 -6.38 0.28
CA TYR A 25 -5.39 -7.47 1.15
C TYR A 25 -6.10 -8.53 0.33
N ILE A 26 -5.58 -9.75 0.36
CA ILE A 26 -5.96 -10.81 -0.56
C ILE A 26 -6.31 -12.07 0.23
N TYR A 27 -7.49 -12.61 -0.06
CA TYR A 27 -7.94 -13.88 0.45
C TYR A 27 -7.98 -14.89 -0.70
N ASN A 28 -7.18 -15.94 -0.60
CA ASN A 28 -6.80 -16.85 -1.68
C ASN A 28 -6.20 -16.09 -2.86
N GLN A 29 -7.01 -15.83 -3.89
CA GLN A 29 -6.62 -15.05 -5.08
C GLN A 29 -7.50 -13.79 -5.25
N GLU A 30 -8.46 -13.58 -4.36
CA GLU A 30 -9.36 -12.43 -4.39
C GLU A 30 -8.79 -11.29 -3.56
N GLU A 31 -8.39 -10.21 -4.24
CA GLU A 31 -8.10 -8.95 -3.55
C GLU A 31 -9.41 -8.31 -3.11
N TYR A 32 -9.67 -8.35 -1.81
CA TYR A 32 -10.97 -7.92 -1.29
C TYR A 32 -10.96 -6.45 -0.85
N ALA A 33 -9.81 -5.92 -0.43
CA ALA A 33 -9.66 -4.52 -0.03
C ALA A 33 -8.26 -3.96 -0.35
N ARG A 34 -8.18 -2.64 -0.54
CA ARG A 34 -6.95 -1.93 -0.89
C ARG A 34 -6.92 -0.54 -0.28
N PHE A 35 -5.75 -0.08 0.17
CA PHE A 35 -5.45 1.36 0.25
C PHE A 35 -4.62 1.75 -0.96
N ASP A 36 -4.92 2.90 -1.55
CA ASP A 36 -4.18 3.48 -2.65
C ASP A 36 -3.93 4.96 -2.35
N SER A 37 -2.67 5.41 -2.39
CA SER A 37 -2.34 6.81 -2.12
C SER A 37 -2.93 7.77 -3.14
N ASP A 38 -3.33 7.29 -4.33
CA ASP A 38 -4.08 8.12 -5.29
C ASP A 38 -5.55 8.35 -4.84
N TRP A 39 -6.05 7.55 -3.89
CA TRP A 39 -7.39 7.70 -3.29
C TRP A 39 -7.38 8.21 -1.86
N ASP A 40 -6.26 8.06 -1.16
CA ASP A 40 -6.08 8.40 0.25
C ASP A 40 -7.08 7.71 1.20
N GLU A 41 -7.65 6.57 0.80
CA GLU A 41 -8.60 5.80 1.60
C GLU A 41 -8.55 4.30 1.26
N TYR A 42 -9.05 3.48 2.18
CA TYR A 42 -9.28 2.07 1.91
C TYR A 42 -10.54 1.90 1.07
N ARG A 43 -10.49 1.09 0.02
CA ARG A 43 -11.65 0.70 -0.79
C ARG A 43 -11.81 -0.80 -0.82
N ALA A 44 -13.05 -1.23 -0.70
CA ALA A 44 -13.45 -2.60 -0.98
C ALA A 44 -13.45 -2.82 -2.49
N LEU A 45 -12.81 -3.90 -2.94
CA LEU A 45 -12.82 -4.34 -4.33
C LEU A 45 -13.86 -5.45 -4.56
N THR A 46 -14.25 -6.14 -3.49
CA THR A 46 -15.31 -7.15 -3.48
C THR A 46 -16.25 -6.94 -2.28
N PRO A 47 -17.45 -7.56 -2.25
CA PRO A 47 -18.35 -7.45 -1.11
C PRO A 47 -17.72 -7.87 0.22
N LEU A 48 -16.78 -8.83 0.20
CA LEU A 48 -16.04 -9.29 1.38
C LEU A 48 -15.26 -8.16 2.06
N GLY A 49 -14.76 -7.20 1.28
CA GLY A 49 -13.93 -6.12 1.82
C GLY A 49 -14.67 -4.89 2.34
N ARG A 50 -15.98 -4.79 2.12
CA ARG A 50 -16.78 -3.66 2.60
C ARG A 50 -16.61 -3.41 4.10
N PRO A 51 -16.81 -4.40 5.00
CA PRO A 51 -16.67 -4.18 6.43
C PRO A 51 -15.23 -3.76 6.82
N ALA A 52 -14.21 -4.30 6.14
CA ALA A 52 -12.83 -3.94 6.40
C ALA A 52 -12.52 -2.49 5.99
N ALA A 53 -12.95 -2.07 4.79
CA ALA A 53 -12.75 -0.71 4.31
C ALA A 53 -13.47 0.33 5.19
N GLU A 54 -14.72 0.07 5.57
CA GLU A 54 -15.49 0.93 6.49
C GLU A 54 -14.79 1.06 7.85
N TYR A 55 -14.38 -0.07 8.44
CA TYR A 55 -13.68 -0.09 9.72
C TYR A 55 -12.34 0.67 9.68
N TRP A 56 -11.50 0.43 8.67
CA TRP A 56 -10.21 1.12 8.56
C TRP A 56 -10.35 2.61 8.28
N ASN A 57 -11.31 3.03 7.44
CA ASN A 57 -11.54 4.46 7.16
C ASN A 57 -12.13 5.23 8.35
N SER A 58 -12.80 4.53 9.27
CA SER A 58 -13.29 5.11 10.52
C SER A 58 -12.18 5.38 11.54
N GLN A 59 -11.05 4.68 11.46
CA GLN A 59 -9.90 4.83 12.34
C GLN A 59 -8.94 5.90 11.80
N LYS A 60 -9.15 7.15 12.22
CA LYS A 60 -8.44 8.31 11.66
C LYS A 60 -6.93 8.26 11.87
N ASP A 61 -6.47 7.82 13.03
CA ASP A 61 -5.05 7.64 13.34
C ASP A 61 -4.38 6.62 12.42
N ILE A 62 -5.05 5.50 12.14
CA ILE A 62 -4.56 4.47 11.22
C ILE A 62 -4.54 5.01 9.80
N LEU A 63 -5.61 5.65 9.35
CA LEU A 63 -5.71 6.19 7.99
C LEU A 63 -4.64 7.26 7.72
N GLU A 64 -4.42 8.19 8.64
CA GLU A 64 -3.36 9.19 8.54
C GLU A 64 -1.97 8.55 8.54
N ARG A 65 -1.74 7.51 9.37
CA ARG A 65 -0.49 6.77 9.33
C ARG A 65 -0.26 6.12 7.96
N THR A 66 -1.28 5.47 7.40
CA THR A 66 -1.19 4.82 6.08
C THR A 66 -0.92 5.82 4.96
N ARG A 67 -1.54 7.00 5.00
CA ARG A 67 -1.25 8.11 4.06
C ARG A 67 0.22 8.53 4.12
N ALA A 68 0.80 8.59 5.31
CA ALA A 68 2.20 8.95 5.51
C ALA A 68 3.21 7.87 5.05
N GLU A 69 2.77 6.64 4.75
CA GLU A 69 3.68 5.56 4.33
C GLU A 69 4.32 5.80 2.96
N VAL A 70 3.78 6.70 2.13
CA VAL A 70 4.43 7.18 0.90
C VAL A 70 5.84 7.70 1.22
N ASP A 71 5.97 8.49 2.28
CA ASP A 71 7.27 9.06 2.66
C ASP A 71 8.02 8.14 3.62
N ARG A 72 7.32 7.61 4.63
CA ARG A 72 7.94 6.82 5.72
C ARG A 72 8.45 5.46 5.27
N VAL A 73 7.79 4.84 4.29
CA VAL A 73 8.17 3.52 3.77
C VAL A 73 8.69 3.63 2.36
N CYS A 74 7.92 4.18 1.41
CA CYS A 74 8.35 4.13 0.01
C CYS A 74 9.60 4.96 -0.25
N ARG A 75 9.59 6.27 0.04
CA ARG A 75 10.77 7.12 -0.19
C ARG A 75 11.94 6.71 0.68
N ASN A 76 11.69 6.42 1.96
CA ASN A 76 12.73 5.98 2.88
C ASN A 76 13.45 4.73 2.38
N ASN A 77 12.70 3.66 2.07
CA ASN A 77 13.29 2.42 1.59
C ASN A 77 13.94 2.59 0.21
N TYR A 78 13.37 3.42 -0.67
CA TYR A 78 14.01 3.72 -1.95
C TYR A 78 15.40 4.32 -1.76
N GLN A 79 15.56 5.27 -0.84
CA GLN A 79 16.87 5.88 -0.55
C GLN A 79 17.87 4.86 0.02
N VAL A 80 17.40 3.95 0.86
CA VAL A 80 18.23 2.88 1.44
C VAL A 80 18.65 1.86 0.39
N GLU A 81 17.74 1.43 -0.49
CA GLU A 81 17.95 0.35 -1.46
C GLU A 81 18.56 0.82 -2.78
N ALA A 82 18.38 2.10 -3.14
CA ALA A 82 18.89 2.65 -4.39
C ALA A 82 20.37 2.33 -4.59
N PRO A 83 21.30 2.65 -3.67
CA PRO A 83 22.73 2.37 -3.86
C PRO A 83 23.03 0.91 -4.23
N PHE A 84 22.35 -0.05 -3.59
CA PHE A 84 22.57 -1.48 -3.80
C PHE A 84 21.95 -2.00 -5.09
N THR A 85 20.79 -1.46 -5.49
CA THR A 85 20.09 -1.86 -6.71
C THR A 85 20.74 -1.26 -7.96
N TRP A 86 21.29 -0.04 -7.87
CA TRP A 86 22.05 0.57 -8.95
C TRP A 86 23.38 -0.15 -9.21
N GLN A 87 24.02 -0.70 -8.17
CA GLN A 87 25.24 -1.51 -8.30
C GLN A 87 25.03 -2.89 -8.95
N ARG A 88 23.77 -3.34 -9.08
CA ARG A 88 23.42 -4.61 -9.74
C ARG A 88 23.12 -4.45 -11.24
N ARG A 89 23.23 -3.24 -11.78
CA ARG A 89 23.11 -2.92 -13.21
C ARG A 89 24.48 -2.78 -13.83
#